data_AF-A0A537B8L1-F1
#
_entry.id   AF-A0A537B8L1-F1
#
_cell.length_a   1.000
_cell.length_b   1.000
_cell.length_c   1.000
_cell.angle_alpha   90.00
_cell.angle_beta   90.00
_cell.angle_gamma   90.00
#
_symmetry.space_group_name_H-M   'P 1'
#
loop_
_entity.id
_entity.type
_entity.pdbx_description
1 polymer ?
#
loop_
_entity_poly.entity_id
_entity_poly.type
_entity_poly.pdbx_seq_one_letter_code
_entity_poly.pdbx_strand_id
1 'polypeptide(L)'
;MSSEARADALEHYMIAQLDKPAGLSAQPPAVRRGAGALFGGPSPSGQRPELTALAAMPEHPTLTDFIRFRGTPGIGNHILQSANDALRKGESEETVLACLLHDYVLNLMKPDHGWWGAQMMEPYVSEKVSWAIRHHQALRFYPDSSVGYEYPELYVRIFGKDYVPAPYIKASYEYARKHKWYMDARMITVHDLYAFEPGMKVAIDPFVDIIGRHFKQPKEGLGFDGSPVAHMWRTLIYPDNPL
;
A
#
# COMPACT_ATOMS: atom_id res chain seq x y z
N MET A 1 -33.14 -10.18 2.45
CA MET A 1 -32.05 -9.72 1.54
C MET A 1 -30.84 -9.41 2.40
N SER A 2 -29.65 -9.88 2.01
CA SER A 2 -28.41 -9.46 2.65
C SER A 2 -28.15 -7.98 2.34
N SER A 3 -27.34 -7.34 3.19
CA SER A 3 -26.90 -5.96 3.00
C SER A 3 -26.18 -5.78 1.66
N GLU A 4 -25.41 -6.79 1.23
CA GLU A 4 -24.76 -6.85 -0.08
C GLU A 4 -25.77 -6.92 -1.22
N ALA A 5 -26.81 -7.77 -1.12
CA ALA A 5 -27.85 -7.83 -2.16
C ALA A 5 -28.70 -6.54 -2.25
N ARG A 6 -28.74 -5.72 -1.19
CA ARG A 6 -29.33 -4.37 -1.22
C ARG A 6 -28.37 -3.33 -1.81
N ALA A 7 -27.07 -3.48 -1.59
CA ALA A 7 -26.04 -2.62 -2.18
C ALA A 7 -25.93 -2.84 -3.70
N ASP A 8 -25.90 -4.10 -4.16
CA ASP A 8 -25.83 -4.45 -5.58
C ASP A 8 -27.08 -4.01 -6.37
N ALA A 9 -28.26 -4.10 -5.73
CA ALA A 9 -29.52 -3.64 -6.33
C ALA A 9 -29.60 -2.11 -6.40
N LEU A 10 -29.02 -1.41 -5.42
CA LEU A 10 -28.93 0.04 -5.40
C LEU A 10 -27.89 0.53 -6.42
N GLU A 11 -26.74 -0.15 -6.53
CA GLU A 11 -25.69 0.15 -7.50
C GLU A 11 -26.18 -0.04 -8.94
N HIS A 12 -26.89 -1.13 -9.25
CA HIS A 12 -27.55 -1.31 -10.55
C HIS A 12 -28.63 -0.25 -10.85
N TYR A 13 -29.41 0.14 -9.85
CA TYR A 13 -30.41 1.20 -10.01
C TYR A 13 -29.77 2.58 -10.24
N MET A 14 -28.65 2.86 -9.57
CA MET A 14 -27.89 4.11 -9.71
C MET A 14 -27.18 4.20 -11.07
N ILE A 15 -26.67 3.07 -11.59
CA ILE A 15 -26.10 3.00 -12.95
C ILE A 15 -27.17 3.31 -14.01
N ALA A 16 -28.40 2.81 -13.84
CA ALA A 16 -29.51 3.11 -14.75
C ALA A 16 -29.98 4.58 -14.74
N GLN A 17 -29.57 5.37 -13.74
CA GLN A 17 -29.86 6.81 -13.68
C GLN A 17 -28.79 7.67 -14.36
N LEU A 18 -27.67 7.10 -14.81
CA LEU A 18 -26.55 7.81 -15.43
C LEU A 18 -26.82 8.34 -16.85
N ASP A 19 -27.94 7.97 -17.49
CA ASP A 19 -28.29 8.40 -18.85
C ASP A 19 -29.26 9.62 -18.93
N LYS A 20 -29.51 10.34 -17.83
CA LYS A 20 -30.30 11.59 -17.88
C LYS A 20 -29.41 12.82 -18.11
N PRO A 21 -29.63 13.63 -19.16
CA PRO A 21 -28.66 14.66 -19.51
C PRO A 21 -28.80 15.98 -18.73
N ALA A 22 -27.61 16.51 -18.48
CA ALA A 22 -27.15 17.90 -18.39
C ALA A 22 -27.60 18.81 -17.22
N GLY A 23 -26.64 19.02 -16.33
CA GLY A 23 -26.48 20.25 -15.54
C GLY A 23 -25.05 20.33 -15.02
N LEU A 24 -24.19 21.16 -15.63
CA LEU A 24 -22.85 21.45 -15.13
C LEU A 24 -22.96 22.24 -13.83
N SER A 25 -22.48 21.68 -12.72
CA SER A 25 -22.05 22.46 -11.57
C SER A 25 -20.70 21.93 -11.10
N ALA A 26 -19.67 22.78 -11.20
CA ALA A 26 -18.35 22.51 -10.66
C ALA A 26 -18.39 22.74 -9.14
N GLN A 27 -18.76 21.71 -8.40
CA GLN A 27 -18.30 21.58 -7.02
C GLN A 27 -17.08 20.65 -7.01
N PRO A 28 -16.00 21.00 -6.28
CA PRO A 28 -14.90 20.07 -6.10
C PRO A 28 -15.43 18.77 -5.47
N PRO A 29 -14.98 17.60 -5.93
CA PRO A 29 -15.54 16.33 -5.48
C PRO A 29 -15.26 16.13 -3.98
N ALA A 30 -16.28 15.69 -3.23
CA ALA A 30 -16.18 15.45 -1.79
C ALA A 30 -15.24 14.29 -1.41
N VAL A 31 -14.87 13.45 -2.39
CA VAL A 31 -13.93 12.32 -2.31
C VAL A 31 -13.23 12.24 -3.68
N ARG A 32 -11.91 12.02 -3.75
CA ARG A 32 -11.27 11.76 -5.06
C ARG A 32 -11.70 10.38 -5.55
N ARG A 33 -11.70 10.15 -6.86
CA ARG A 33 -12.36 8.99 -7.47
C ARG A 33 -11.49 7.72 -7.45
N GLY A 34 -11.15 7.21 -6.25
CA GLY A 34 -10.40 5.96 -6.03
C GLY A 34 -10.63 5.38 -4.64
N ALA A 35 -10.13 4.16 -4.37
CA ALA A 35 -10.40 3.40 -3.13
C ALA A 35 -9.32 3.52 -2.04
N GLY A 36 -8.18 4.17 -2.34
CA GLY A 36 -7.02 4.30 -1.45
C GLY A 36 -7.05 5.53 -0.53
N ALA A 37 -6.06 5.63 0.35
CA ALA A 37 -5.94 6.73 1.31
C ALA A 37 -5.74 8.10 0.62
N LEU A 38 -5.00 8.15 -0.50
CA LEU A 38 -4.80 9.39 -1.27
C LEU A 38 -6.12 9.95 -1.81
N PHE A 39 -7.08 9.06 -2.05
CA PHE A 39 -8.36 9.40 -2.67
C PHE A 39 -9.42 9.86 -1.67
N GLY A 40 -9.10 9.94 -0.37
CA GLY A 40 -10.08 10.25 0.67
C GLY A 40 -10.77 9.02 1.27
N GLY A 41 -10.21 7.82 1.06
CA GLY A 41 -10.58 6.64 1.82
C GLY A 41 -10.33 6.83 3.33
N PRO A 42 -11.08 6.16 4.23
CA PRO A 42 -10.96 6.35 5.67
C PRO A 42 -9.55 6.00 6.18
N SER A 43 -8.96 6.74 7.11
CA SER A 43 -7.75 6.28 7.81
C SER A 43 -8.03 4.97 8.60
N PRO A 44 -7.02 4.27 9.15
CA PRO A 44 -7.24 3.19 10.12
C PRO A 44 -8.08 3.63 11.33
N SER A 45 -8.12 4.94 11.65
CA SER A 45 -8.96 5.54 12.69
C SER A 45 -10.36 5.98 12.21
N GLY A 46 -10.74 5.70 10.95
CA GLY A 46 -12.05 6.02 10.39
C GLY A 46 -12.25 7.49 9.98
N GLN A 47 -11.24 8.34 10.15
CA GLN A 47 -11.30 9.76 9.77
C GLN A 47 -11.03 9.93 8.28
N ARG A 48 -11.79 10.81 7.62
CA ARG A 48 -11.50 11.23 6.24
C ARG A 48 -10.73 12.55 6.27
N PRO A 49 -9.49 12.59 5.78
CA PRO A 49 -8.75 13.85 5.72
C PRO A 49 -9.41 14.81 4.73
N GLU A 50 -9.33 16.11 5.03
CA GLU A 50 -9.74 17.16 4.08
C GLU A 50 -8.86 17.06 2.82
N LEU A 51 -9.49 17.11 1.65
CA LEU A 51 -8.77 17.01 0.38
C LEU A 51 -8.11 18.35 0.05
N THR A 52 -6.82 18.46 0.34
CA THR A 52 -6.00 19.61 -0.05
C THR A 52 -5.41 19.42 -1.44
N ALA A 53 -5.12 20.52 -2.13
CA ALA A 53 -4.38 20.48 -3.39
C ALA A 53 -3.05 19.72 -3.21
N LEU A 54 -2.73 18.84 -4.16
CA LEU A 54 -1.49 18.06 -4.14
C LEU A 54 -0.34 18.86 -4.76
N ALA A 55 0.87 18.66 -4.24
CA ALA A 55 2.07 19.19 -4.86
C ALA A 55 2.23 18.63 -6.29
N ALA A 56 2.72 19.47 -7.20
CA ALA A 56 3.05 19.03 -8.55
C ALA A 56 4.18 17.98 -8.51
N MET A 57 4.08 16.95 -9.35
CA MET A 57 5.17 15.99 -9.53
C MET A 57 6.21 16.56 -10.51
N PRO A 58 7.50 16.20 -10.37
CA PRO A 58 8.51 16.51 -11.38
C PRO A 58 8.19 15.90 -12.74
N GLU A 59 8.85 16.36 -13.81
CA GLU A 59 8.68 15.84 -15.18
C GLU A 59 9.03 14.35 -15.29
N HIS A 60 10.04 13.90 -14.54
CA HIS A 60 10.45 12.49 -14.45
C HIS A 60 10.34 12.01 -12.99
N PRO A 61 9.12 11.66 -12.51
CA PRO A 61 8.89 11.26 -11.14
C PRO A 61 9.75 10.07 -10.68
N THR A 62 10.42 10.23 -9.55
CA THR A 62 11.15 9.15 -8.87
C THR A 62 10.35 8.51 -7.76
N LEU A 63 10.75 7.31 -7.30
CA LEU A 63 10.16 6.69 -6.11
C LEU A 63 10.21 7.64 -4.89
N THR A 64 11.32 8.36 -4.72
CA THR A 64 11.51 9.35 -3.65
C THR A 64 10.49 10.49 -3.75
N ASP A 65 10.20 10.98 -4.96
CA ASP A 65 9.17 12.01 -5.17
C ASP A 65 7.78 11.50 -4.82
N PHE A 66 7.48 10.24 -5.16
CA PHE A 66 6.22 9.60 -4.80
C PHE A 66 6.05 9.48 -3.28
N ILE A 67 7.08 9.04 -2.56
CA ILE A 67 7.04 8.97 -1.09
C ILE A 67 6.85 10.38 -0.49
N ARG A 68 7.54 11.39 -1.03
CA ARG A 68 7.47 12.78 -0.52
C ARG A 68 6.13 13.47 -0.83
N PHE A 69 5.59 13.30 -2.03
CA PHE A 69 4.47 14.11 -2.53
C PHE A 69 3.14 13.35 -2.62
N ARG A 70 3.15 12.03 -2.54
CA ARG A 70 1.96 11.17 -2.62
C ARG A 70 1.81 10.20 -1.45
N GLY A 71 2.86 9.99 -0.66
CA GLY A 71 2.76 9.34 0.64
C GLY A 71 1.89 10.15 1.58
N THR A 72 0.66 9.69 1.85
CA THR A 72 -0.19 10.30 2.87
C THR A 72 0.51 10.27 4.24
N PRO A 73 0.27 11.24 5.16
CA PRO A 73 1.02 11.30 6.42
C PRO A 73 1.03 10.00 7.23
N GLY A 74 -0.08 9.23 7.20
CA GLY A 74 -0.15 7.93 7.86
C GLY A 74 0.73 6.87 7.18
N ILE A 75 0.54 6.65 5.88
CA ILE A 75 1.25 5.59 5.14
C ILE A 75 2.72 5.93 4.95
N GLY A 76 3.05 7.17 4.59
CA GLY A 76 4.42 7.63 4.41
C GLY A 76 5.24 7.50 5.69
N ASN A 77 4.66 7.87 6.84
CA ASN A 77 5.35 7.68 8.11
C ASN A 77 5.55 6.20 8.43
N HIS A 78 4.52 5.38 8.25
CA HIS A 78 4.56 3.96 8.55
C HIS A 78 5.66 3.22 7.77
N ILE A 79 5.70 3.35 6.45
CA ILE A 79 6.71 2.65 5.63
C ILE A 79 8.14 3.10 5.94
N LEU A 80 8.33 4.38 6.30
CA LEU A 80 9.62 4.91 6.71
C LEU A 80 10.06 4.39 8.09
N GLN A 81 9.13 4.25 9.04
CA GLN A 81 9.44 3.64 10.34
C GLN A 81 9.82 2.17 10.18
N SER A 82 9.06 1.42 9.38
CA SER A 82 9.33 0.00 9.10
C SER A 82 10.71 -0.20 8.47
N ALA A 83 11.03 0.57 7.43
CA ALA A 83 12.36 0.55 6.81
C ALA A 83 13.49 0.96 7.76
N ASN A 84 13.24 1.93 8.65
CA ASN A 84 14.24 2.38 9.63
C ASN A 84 14.53 1.32 10.68
N ASP A 85 13.51 0.60 11.16
CA ASP A 85 13.69 -0.51 12.10
C ASP A 85 14.50 -1.65 11.45
N ALA A 86 14.16 -2.03 10.21
CA ALA A 86 14.91 -3.02 9.44
C ALA A 86 16.39 -2.60 9.27
N LEU A 87 16.62 -1.34 8.87
CA LEU A 87 17.97 -0.80 8.68
C LEU A 87 18.78 -0.83 9.99
N ARG A 88 18.18 -0.40 11.10
CA ARG A 88 18.85 -0.38 12.42
C ARG A 88 19.18 -1.77 12.94
N LYS A 89 18.38 -2.78 12.59
CA LYS A 89 18.60 -4.17 12.98
C LYS A 89 19.56 -4.92 12.05
N GLY A 90 20.10 -4.25 11.03
CA GLY A 90 21.11 -4.82 10.14
C GLY A 90 20.54 -5.81 9.14
N GLU A 91 19.26 -5.66 8.78
CA GLU A 91 18.65 -6.45 7.72
C GLU A 91 19.33 -6.23 6.37
N SER A 92 19.10 -7.17 5.44
CA SER A 92 19.59 -7.00 4.06
C SER A 92 19.00 -5.76 3.41
N GLU A 93 19.73 -5.10 2.50
CA GLU A 93 19.24 -3.92 1.80
C GLU A 93 17.94 -4.20 1.01
N GLU A 94 17.78 -5.42 0.48
CA GLU A 94 16.52 -5.85 -0.16
C GLU A 94 15.36 -5.94 0.84
N THR A 95 15.61 -6.41 2.08
CA THR A 95 14.59 -6.41 3.16
C THR A 95 14.22 -4.99 3.56
N VAL A 96 15.22 -4.10 3.71
CA VAL A 96 14.99 -2.68 4.03
C VAL A 96 14.16 -2.02 2.92
N LEU A 97 14.50 -2.28 1.66
CA LEU A 97 13.71 -1.79 0.52
C LEU A 97 12.29 -2.37 0.55
N ALA A 98 12.13 -3.67 0.81
CA ALA A 98 10.81 -4.30 0.87
C ALA A 98 9.94 -3.67 1.97
N CYS A 99 10.51 -3.39 3.16
CA CYS A 99 9.84 -2.67 4.24
C CYS A 99 9.45 -1.25 3.84
N LEU A 100 10.28 -0.55 3.06
CA LEU A 100 9.96 0.78 2.55
C LEU A 100 8.80 0.77 1.53
N LEU A 101 8.59 -0.35 0.83
CA LEU A 101 7.65 -0.43 -0.29
C LEU A 101 6.33 -1.14 0.04
N HIS A 102 6.31 -2.03 1.03
CA HIS A 102 5.27 -3.05 1.20
C HIS A 102 3.83 -2.50 1.20
N ASP A 103 3.64 -1.37 1.88
CA ASP A 103 2.34 -0.74 2.09
C ASP A 103 2.16 0.58 1.33
N TYR A 104 3.13 0.98 0.49
CA TYR A 104 3.02 2.22 -0.29
C TYR A 104 1.75 2.23 -1.17
N VAL A 105 1.35 1.06 -1.66
CA VAL A 105 0.14 0.88 -2.48
C VAL A 105 -1.16 1.21 -1.73
N LEU A 106 -1.16 1.29 -0.39
CA LEU A 106 -2.34 1.71 0.39
C LEU A 106 -2.79 3.14 0.08
N ASN A 107 -1.90 3.96 -0.50
CA ASN A 107 -2.27 5.25 -1.07
C ASN A 107 -3.23 5.09 -2.27
N LEU A 108 -3.16 3.97 -3.00
CA LEU A 108 -3.97 3.62 -4.17
C LEU A 108 -5.13 2.66 -3.87
N MET A 109 -4.85 1.54 -3.19
CA MET A 109 -5.80 0.43 -2.98
C MET A 109 -5.55 -0.27 -1.64
N LYS A 110 -6.62 -0.66 -0.93
CA LYS A 110 -6.52 -1.34 0.38
C LYS A 110 -6.81 -2.84 0.38
N PRO A 111 -7.92 -3.32 -0.22
CA PRO A 111 -8.13 -4.76 -0.33
C PRO A 111 -6.99 -5.37 -1.13
N ASP A 112 -6.47 -6.49 -0.65
CA ASP A 112 -5.37 -7.20 -1.31
C ASP A 112 -4.13 -6.34 -1.59
N HIS A 113 -3.81 -5.40 -0.69
CA HIS A 113 -2.64 -4.52 -0.82
C HIS A 113 -1.33 -5.27 -1.04
N GLY A 114 -1.10 -6.43 -0.44
CA GLY A 114 0.09 -7.25 -0.73
C GLY A 114 0.18 -7.61 -2.22
N TRP A 115 -0.93 -8.03 -2.84
CA TRP A 115 -0.99 -8.36 -4.27
C TRP A 115 -0.85 -7.13 -5.16
N TRP A 116 -1.62 -6.08 -4.88
CA TRP A 116 -1.56 -4.83 -5.62
C TRP A 116 -0.17 -4.19 -5.53
N GLY A 117 0.42 -4.19 -4.34
CA GLY A 117 1.75 -3.64 -4.07
C GLY A 117 2.83 -4.44 -4.76
N ALA A 118 2.77 -5.76 -4.69
CA ALA A 118 3.72 -6.62 -5.40
C ALA A 118 3.67 -6.36 -6.91
N GLN A 119 2.47 -6.30 -7.51
CA GLN A 119 2.30 -5.98 -8.93
C GLN A 119 2.88 -4.61 -9.27
N MET A 120 2.56 -3.58 -8.48
CA MET A 120 3.03 -2.21 -8.68
C MET A 120 4.56 -2.10 -8.66
N MET A 121 5.23 -2.91 -7.83
CA MET A 121 6.68 -2.85 -7.62
C MET A 121 7.47 -3.80 -8.53
N GLU A 122 6.85 -4.90 -8.98
CA GLU A 122 7.49 -6.00 -9.71
C GLU A 122 8.40 -5.57 -10.88
N PRO A 123 8.06 -4.57 -11.72
CA PRO A 123 8.94 -4.16 -12.81
C PRO A 123 10.25 -3.49 -12.36
N TYR A 124 10.33 -3.06 -11.11
CA TYR A 124 11.36 -2.18 -10.59
C TYR A 124 12.25 -2.81 -9.53
N VAL A 125 11.91 -3.99 -9.01
CA VAL A 125 12.64 -4.65 -7.92
C VAL A 125 12.94 -6.11 -8.27
N SER A 126 13.75 -6.78 -7.45
CA SER A 126 14.00 -8.21 -7.63
C SER A 126 12.73 -9.03 -7.42
N GLU A 127 12.65 -10.20 -8.07
CA GLU A 127 11.54 -11.15 -7.88
C GLU A 127 11.33 -11.47 -6.39
N LYS A 128 12.43 -11.59 -5.63
CA LYS A 128 12.39 -11.83 -4.18
C LYS A 128 11.69 -10.70 -3.43
N VAL A 129 12.02 -9.44 -3.71
CA VAL A 129 11.37 -8.28 -3.07
C VAL A 129 9.89 -8.22 -3.42
N SER A 130 9.52 -8.37 -4.70
CA SER A 130 8.10 -8.39 -5.10
C SER A 130 7.35 -9.55 -4.46
N TRP A 131 7.95 -10.74 -4.40
CA TRP A 131 7.36 -11.92 -3.75
C TRP A 131 7.17 -11.68 -2.25
N ALA A 132 8.16 -11.09 -1.57
CA ALA A 132 8.07 -10.77 -0.15
C ALA A 132 6.93 -9.79 0.14
N ILE A 133 6.83 -8.71 -0.65
CA ILE A 133 5.71 -7.77 -0.61
C ILE A 133 4.38 -8.47 -0.89
N ARG A 134 4.32 -9.44 -1.81
CA ARG A 134 3.05 -10.14 -2.11
C ARG A 134 2.50 -10.87 -0.89
N HIS A 135 3.36 -11.59 -0.21
CA HIS A 135 2.94 -12.55 0.81
C HIS A 135 2.94 -11.99 2.23
N HIS A 136 3.56 -10.83 2.50
CA HIS A 136 3.53 -10.21 3.84
C HIS A 136 2.09 -10.02 4.34
N GLN A 137 1.14 -9.65 3.46
CA GLN A 137 -0.27 -9.47 3.82
C GLN A 137 -0.89 -10.74 4.43
N ALA A 138 -0.56 -11.93 3.92
CA ALA A 138 -1.11 -13.16 4.49
C ALA A 138 -0.40 -13.51 5.80
N LEU A 139 0.92 -13.35 5.82
CA LEU A 139 1.76 -13.72 6.97
C LEU A 139 1.43 -12.94 8.25
N ARG A 140 0.94 -11.70 8.13
CA ARG A 140 0.61 -10.87 9.29
C ARG A 140 -0.43 -11.49 10.24
N PHE A 141 -1.27 -12.40 9.74
CA PHE A 141 -2.33 -13.06 10.51
C PHE A 141 -1.90 -14.37 11.19
N TYR A 142 -0.66 -14.81 11.00
CA TYR A 142 -0.19 -16.10 11.52
C TYR A 142 1.10 -15.92 12.31
N PRO A 143 1.17 -16.45 13.55
CA PRO A 143 2.36 -16.35 14.37
C PRO A 143 3.53 -17.16 13.79
N ASP A 144 4.75 -16.74 14.11
CA ASP A 144 5.98 -17.51 13.96
C ASP A 144 6.94 -17.22 15.13
N SER A 145 6.99 -18.15 16.08
CA SER A 145 7.81 -18.02 17.29
C SER A 145 9.32 -18.07 17.01
N SER A 146 9.76 -18.58 15.85
CA SER A 146 11.19 -18.63 15.50
C SER A 146 11.82 -17.25 15.34
N VAL A 147 10.99 -16.22 15.10
CA VAL A 147 11.38 -14.81 15.03
C VAL A 147 10.60 -13.93 15.99
N GLY A 148 9.98 -14.54 17.02
CA GLY A 148 9.20 -13.81 18.02
C GLY A 148 7.97 -13.08 17.47
N TYR A 149 7.45 -13.47 16.31
CA TYR A 149 6.25 -12.88 15.74
C TYR A 149 5.01 -13.56 16.33
N GLU A 150 4.44 -12.99 17.37
CA GLU A 150 3.17 -13.45 17.92
C GLU A 150 1.99 -12.80 17.19
N TYR A 151 0.77 -13.37 17.32
CA TYR A 151 -0.40 -12.73 16.73
C TYR A 151 -0.61 -11.35 17.38
N PRO A 152 -0.58 -10.24 16.62
CA PRO A 152 -0.51 -8.93 17.22
C PRO A 152 -1.76 -8.60 18.04
N GLU A 153 -1.60 -8.08 19.26
CA GLU A 153 -2.72 -7.63 20.08
C GLU A 153 -3.55 -6.55 19.35
N LEU A 154 -2.87 -5.68 18.58
CA LEU A 154 -3.51 -4.69 17.72
C LEU A 154 -4.52 -5.33 16.75
N TYR A 155 -4.22 -6.51 16.21
CA TYR A 155 -5.08 -7.20 15.26
C TYR A 155 -6.30 -7.82 15.94
N VAL A 156 -6.15 -8.28 17.19
CA VAL A 156 -7.29 -8.67 18.03
C VAL A 156 -8.22 -7.48 18.26
N ARG A 157 -7.68 -6.28 18.49
CA ARG A 157 -8.48 -5.06 18.67
C ARG A 157 -9.18 -4.61 17.39
N ILE A 158 -8.53 -4.73 16.23
CA ILE A 158 -9.07 -4.29 14.94
C ILE A 158 -10.09 -5.29 14.38
N PHE A 159 -9.77 -6.59 14.37
CA PHE A 159 -10.57 -7.60 13.69
C PHE A 159 -11.44 -8.44 14.65
N GLY A 160 -11.13 -8.42 15.95
CA GLY A 160 -11.74 -9.29 16.95
C GLY A 160 -10.97 -10.59 17.16
N LYS A 161 -11.06 -11.15 18.37
CA LYS A 161 -10.40 -12.41 18.77
C LYS A 161 -10.84 -13.63 17.96
N ASP A 162 -12.05 -13.59 17.40
CA ASP A 162 -12.68 -14.70 16.67
C ASP A 162 -12.56 -14.52 15.14
N TYR A 163 -11.75 -13.54 14.69
CA TYR A 163 -11.55 -13.30 13.26
C TYR A 163 -10.83 -14.47 12.60
N VAL A 164 -11.39 -14.92 11.47
CA VAL A 164 -10.79 -15.94 10.63
C VAL A 164 -10.51 -15.32 9.26
N PRO A 165 -9.25 -15.29 8.79
CA PRO A 165 -8.92 -14.81 7.45
C PRO A 165 -9.66 -15.59 6.37
N ALA A 166 -9.98 -14.92 5.25
CA ALA A 166 -10.62 -15.56 4.11
C ALA A 166 -9.82 -16.79 3.62
N PRO A 167 -10.47 -17.83 3.04
CA PRO A 167 -9.80 -19.07 2.67
C PRO A 167 -8.55 -18.90 1.78
N TYR A 168 -8.57 -17.93 0.86
CA TYR A 168 -7.41 -17.66 -0.01
C TYR A 168 -6.22 -17.03 0.73
N ILE A 169 -6.47 -16.27 1.81
CA ILE A 169 -5.43 -15.72 2.68
C ILE A 169 -4.73 -16.86 3.43
N LYS A 170 -5.51 -17.82 3.96
CA LYS A 170 -4.96 -19.02 4.60
C LYS A 170 -4.14 -19.87 3.63
N ALA A 171 -4.66 -20.11 2.42
CA ALA A 171 -3.93 -20.83 1.38
C ALA A 171 -2.60 -20.12 1.01
N SER A 172 -2.62 -18.78 0.90
CA SER A 172 -1.42 -17.97 0.64
C SER A 172 -0.39 -18.11 1.76
N TYR A 173 -0.81 -18.13 3.03
CA TYR A 173 0.07 -18.40 4.18
C TYR A 173 0.70 -19.81 4.10
N GLU A 174 -0.11 -20.85 3.90
CA GLU A 174 0.36 -22.24 3.84
C GLU A 174 1.33 -22.47 2.69
N TYR A 175 1.11 -21.81 1.55
CA TYR A 175 2.04 -21.78 0.43
C TYR A 175 3.33 -21.05 0.80
N ALA A 176 3.23 -19.82 1.29
CA ALA A 176 4.39 -18.99 1.65
C ALA A 176 5.28 -19.68 2.69
N ARG A 177 4.70 -20.39 3.66
CA ARG A 177 5.44 -21.09 4.73
C ARG A 177 6.43 -22.14 4.24
N LYS A 178 6.19 -22.68 3.04
CA LYS A 178 7.02 -23.72 2.40
C LYS A 178 8.01 -23.12 1.38
N HIS A 179 7.93 -21.82 1.12
CA HIS A 179 8.72 -21.16 0.10
C HIS A 179 10.10 -20.74 0.62
N LYS A 180 11.13 -20.78 -0.25
CA LYS A 180 12.51 -20.41 0.10
C LYS A 180 12.67 -18.96 0.58
N TRP A 181 11.77 -18.08 0.18
CA TRP A 181 11.76 -16.65 0.57
C TRP A 181 10.78 -16.34 1.70
N TYR A 182 10.30 -17.37 2.41
CA TYR A 182 9.39 -17.21 3.54
C TYR A 182 9.91 -16.16 4.53
N MET A 183 11.21 -16.23 4.88
CA MET A 183 11.80 -15.33 5.85
C MET A 183 11.87 -13.89 5.34
N ASP A 184 12.12 -13.65 4.04
CA ASP A 184 12.10 -12.30 3.48
C ASP A 184 10.71 -11.64 3.65
N ALA A 185 9.63 -12.37 3.38
CA ALA A 185 8.25 -11.89 3.60
C ALA A 185 7.92 -11.74 5.10
N ARG A 186 8.40 -12.67 5.93
CA ARG A 186 8.16 -12.66 7.37
C ARG A 186 8.84 -11.47 8.03
N MET A 187 10.06 -11.11 7.63
CA MET A 187 10.75 -9.96 8.21
C MET A 187 10.03 -8.64 7.93
N ILE A 188 9.37 -8.50 6.76
CA ILE A 188 8.48 -7.34 6.52
C ILE A 188 7.42 -7.25 7.63
N THR A 189 6.74 -8.36 7.96
CA THR A 189 5.72 -8.33 9.02
C THR A 189 6.30 -8.01 10.40
N VAL A 190 7.52 -8.49 10.70
CA VAL A 190 8.20 -8.18 11.96
C VAL A 190 8.46 -6.67 12.08
N HIS A 191 8.97 -6.03 11.03
CA HIS A 191 9.28 -4.60 11.04
C HIS A 191 8.03 -3.71 10.87
N ASP A 192 6.98 -4.19 10.22
CA ASP A 192 5.65 -3.57 10.15
C ASP A 192 5.05 -3.37 11.57
N LEU A 193 5.12 -4.38 12.45
CA LEU A 193 4.54 -4.28 13.79
C LEU A 193 5.11 -3.15 14.66
N TYR A 194 6.36 -2.77 14.44
CA TYR A 194 7.03 -1.72 15.22
C TYR A 194 6.88 -0.32 14.59
N ALA A 195 6.16 -0.19 13.48
CA ALA A 195 6.11 1.02 12.67
C ALA A 195 4.87 1.89 12.92
N PHE A 196 4.42 1.96 14.18
CA PHE A 196 3.25 2.74 14.60
C PHE A 196 3.56 3.72 15.74
N GLU A 197 4.82 4.11 15.94
CA GLU A 197 5.22 5.01 17.01
C GLU A 197 4.75 6.45 16.73
N PRO A 198 3.89 7.03 17.60
CA PRO A 198 3.41 8.40 17.42
C PRO A 198 4.53 9.43 17.54
N GLY A 199 4.59 10.37 16.60
CA GLY A 199 5.53 11.49 16.65
C GLY A 199 6.98 11.15 16.33
N MET A 200 7.29 9.92 15.89
CA MET A 200 8.63 9.57 15.40
C MET A 200 8.98 10.46 14.20
N LYS A 201 10.16 11.09 14.26
CA LYS A 201 10.70 11.85 13.13
C LYS A 201 11.33 10.86 12.15
N VAL A 202 10.73 10.72 10.98
CA VAL A 202 11.23 9.89 9.90
C VAL A 202 11.73 10.75 8.74
N ALA A 203 12.69 10.22 8.00
CA ALA A 203 13.25 10.86 6.81
C ALA A 203 13.52 9.79 5.75
N ILE A 204 13.41 10.17 4.48
CA ILE A 204 13.71 9.30 3.35
C ILE A 204 15.22 9.21 3.06
N ASP A 205 15.99 10.21 3.49
CA ASP A 205 17.41 10.36 3.14
C ASP A 205 18.28 9.13 3.46
N PRO A 206 18.10 8.41 4.59
CA PRO A 206 18.86 7.18 4.87
C PRO A 206 18.67 6.05 3.85
N PHE A 207 17.60 6.10 3.06
CA PHE A 207 17.23 5.04 2.12
C PHE A 207 17.57 5.36 0.67
N VAL A 208 18.01 6.59 0.36
CA VAL A 208 18.26 7.04 -1.02
C VAL A 208 19.29 6.16 -1.74
N ASP A 209 20.38 5.80 -1.06
CA ASP A 209 21.42 4.93 -1.65
C ASP A 209 20.96 3.48 -1.81
N ILE A 210 20.07 3.00 -0.93
CA ILE A 210 19.47 1.66 -1.04
C ILE A 210 18.51 1.63 -2.24
N ILE A 211 17.66 2.65 -2.38
CA ILE A 211 16.78 2.83 -3.54
C ILE A 211 17.62 2.85 -4.82
N GLY A 212 18.70 3.65 -4.87
CA GLY A 212 19.54 3.77 -6.05
C GLY A 212 20.22 2.47 -6.49
N ARG A 213 20.44 1.52 -5.57
CA ARG A 213 21.07 0.22 -5.85
C ARG A 213 20.06 -0.88 -6.20
N HIS A 214 18.87 -0.85 -5.59
CA HIS A 214 17.92 -1.98 -5.63
C HIS A 214 16.59 -1.68 -6.33
N PHE A 215 16.31 -0.42 -6.65
CA PHE A 215 15.13 0.00 -7.40
C PHE A 215 15.53 0.47 -8.80
N LYS A 216 15.03 -0.21 -9.83
CA LYS A 216 15.26 0.12 -11.23
C LYS A 216 14.41 1.31 -11.66
N GLN A 217 14.85 2.50 -11.28
CA GLN A 217 14.19 3.76 -11.62
C GLN A 217 14.13 3.97 -13.15
N PRO A 218 12.93 4.10 -13.76
CA PRO A 218 12.81 4.43 -15.18
C PRO A 218 13.32 5.85 -15.47
N LYS A 219 13.95 6.04 -16.64
CA LYS A 219 14.51 7.32 -17.08
C LYS A 219 13.41 8.34 -17.39
N GLU A 220 12.30 7.86 -17.91
CA GLU A 220 11.11 8.61 -18.28
C GLU A 220 10.33 9.08 -17.04
N GLY A 221 10.58 8.48 -15.87
CA GLY A 221 9.84 8.68 -14.64
C GLY A 221 8.73 7.66 -14.45
N LEU A 222 8.46 7.32 -13.19
CA LEU A 222 7.43 6.35 -12.81
C LEU A 222 6.06 6.82 -13.32
N GLY A 223 5.42 5.99 -14.13
CA GLY A 223 4.12 6.29 -14.75
C GLY A 223 4.21 6.84 -16.17
N PHE A 224 5.39 7.22 -16.64
CA PHE A 224 5.64 7.59 -18.03
C PHE A 224 6.53 6.58 -18.76
N ASP A 225 6.99 5.55 -18.04
CA ASP A 225 7.62 4.37 -18.61
C ASP A 225 6.61 3.44 -19.34
N GLY A 226 7.16 2.43 -20.04
CA GLY A 226 6.38 1.41 -20.76
C GLY A 226 5.97 0.20 -19.92
N SER A 227 6.06 0.25 -18.59
CA SER A 227 5.70 -0.89 -17.74
C SER A 227 4.19 -1.13 -17.74
N PRO A 228 3.74 -2.38 -17.50
CA PRO A 228 2.31 -2.70 -17.41
C PRO A 228 1.63 -1.98 -16.24
N VAL A 229 2.39 -1.45 -15.27
CA VAL A 229 1.87 -0.76 -14.07
C VAL A 229 2.02 0.75 -14.12
N ALA A 230 2.46 1.33 -15.25
CA ALA A 230 2.61 2.77 -15.41
C ALA A 230 1.29 3.52 -15.09
N HIS A 231 0.14 2.92 -15.42
CA HIS A 231 -1.16 3.48 -15.11
C HIS A 231 -1.40 3.65 -13.59
N MET A 232 -0.93 2.71 -12.76
CA MET A 232 -1.07 2.79 -11.30
C MET A 232 -0.34 4.02 -10.73
N TRP A 233 0.85 4.32 -11.26
CA TRP A 233 1.60 5.53 -10.90
C TRP A 233 0.92 6.79 -11.41
N ARG A 234 0.41 6.81 -12.66
CA ARG A 234 -0.35 7.97 -13.19
C ARG A 234 -1.61 8.27 -12.40
N THR A 235 -2.29 7.24 -11.92
CA THR A 235 -3.45 7.40 -11.02
C THR A 235 -3.07 8.11 -9.72
N LEU A 236 -1.85 7.87 -9.19
CA LEU A 236 -1.32 8.63 -8.05
C LEU A 236 -0.83 10.03 -8.43
N ILE A 237 -0.31 10.24 -9.65
CA ILE A 237 0.11 11.58 -10.12
C ILE A 237 -1.10 12.50 -10.26
N TYR A 238 -2.17 11.99 -10.89
CA TYR A 238 -3.36 12.72 -11.27
C TYR A 238 -4.65 12.13 -10.65
N PRO A 239 -4.76 12.05 -9.32
CA PRO A 239 -5.89 11.39 -8.67
C PRO A 239 -7.21 12.15 -8.81
N ASP A 240 -7.14 13.41 -9.26
CA ASP A 240 -8.28 14.31 -9.49
C ASP A 240 -8.69 14.36 -10.98
N ASN A 241 -8.01 13.62 -11.87
CA ASN A 241 -8.40 13.57 -13.28
C ASN A 241 -9.75 12.86 -13.45
N PRO A 242 -10.58 13.28 -14.42
CA PRO A 242 -11.93 12.75 -14.61
C PRO A 242 -11.95 11.33 -15.21
N LEU A 243 -10.84 10.86 -15.79
CA LEU A 243 -10.62 9.57 -16.45
C LEU A 243 -9.21 9.05 -16.13
#